data_AF-A0A172QWL5-F1
#
_entry.id   AF-A0A172QWL5-F1
#
_cell.length_a   1.000
_cell.length_b   1.000
_cell.length_c   1.000
_cell.angle_alpha   90.00
_cell.angle_beta   90.00
_cell.angle_gamma   90.00
#
_symmetry.space_group_name_H-M   'P 1'
#
loop_
_entity.id
_entity.type
_entity.pdbx_description
1 polymer ?
#
loop_
_entity_poly.entity_id
_entity_poly.type
_entity_poly.pdbx_seq_one_letter_code
_entity_poly.pdbx_strand_id
1 'polypeptide(L)'
;MANPLSKGWKYLMASFDSKIDENADPKVQIQQATEAAQKQHQQIMQHASQIIGQQKQLEMKLSRLVTDRDKLQDQARQAIQLADKSAQDGDSIKAQEFNNTAEVFASQLVAVEQQLEQTTALHQQAEVAAKDAVAKSKESEMRLKEQMSQIDALRSQADQAKMQETVTKSMDSLNQFGTQDSSVPTLDAVRDKIERRYADALGAQELTQSTVSDRMAEIQQSGSDLRATARLAELRAEALGGGASAAPKAQLEAGVEDAEELIDEPSADSETTTKADAAESDTAETGKA
;
A
#
# COMPACT_ATOMS: atom_id res chain seq x y z
N MET A 1 -7.67 -28.62 50.18
CA MET A 1 -8.87 -28.47 49.31
C MET A 1 -8.41 -27.80 48.02
N ALA A 2 -8.74 -28.37 46.85
CA ALA A 2 -8.22 -27.91 45.56
C ALA A 2 -8.99 -26.67 45.07
N ASN A 3 -8.28 -25.58 44.75
CA ASN A 3 -8.86 -24.31 44.34
C ASN A 3 -9.40 -24.35 42.89
N PRO A 4 -10.73 -24.22 42.66
CA PRO A 4 -11.35 -24.27 41.33
C PRO A 4 -11.04 -23.04 40.45
N LEU A 5 -10.64 -21.91 41.05
CA LEU A 5 -10.28 -20.67 40.34
C LEU A 5 -8.97 -20.78 39.54
N SER A 6 -8.01 -21.59 40.01
CA SER A 6 -6.73 -21.80 39.32
C SER A 6 -6.87 -22.59 38.01
N LYS A 7 -7.94 -23.39 37.88
CA LYS A 7 -8.22 -24.18 36.68
C LYS A 7 -8.78 -23.32 35.55
N GLY A 8 -9.69 -22.38 35.86
CA GLY A 8 -10.25 -21.45 34.87
C GLY A 8 -9.19 -20.54 34.23
N TRP A 9 -8.23 -20.05 35.01
CA TRP A 9 -7.11 -19.26 34.48
C TRP A 9 -6.17 -20.08 33.59
N LYS A 10 -5.99 -21.37 33.90
CA LYS A 10 -5.22 -22.31 33.08
C LYS A 10 -5.86 -22.58 31.73
N TYR A 11 -7.19 -22.71 31.65
CA TYR A 11 -7.90 -22.86 30.38
C TYR A 11 -7.96 -21.55 29.59
N LEU A 12 -8.04 -20.40 30.26
CA LEU A 12 -7.96 -19.09 29.60
C LEU A 12 -6.56 -18.85 28.99
N MET A 13 -5.50 -19.14 29.73
CA MET A 13 -4.12 -19.12 29.22
C MET A 13 -3.92 -20.17 28.12
N ALA A 14 -4.37 -21.41 28.29
CA ALA A 14 -4.24 -22.44 27.26
C ALA A 14 -5.04 -22.13 25.99
N SER A 15 -6.18 -21.46 26.08
CA SER A 15 -6.95 -21.01 24.90
C SER A 15 -6.36 -19.77 24.25
N PHE A 16 -5.59 -18.96 24.98
CA PHE A 16 -4.76 -17.89 24.40
C PHE A 16 -3.49 -18.45 23.76
N ASP A 17 -2.80 -19.39 24.43
CA ASP A 17 -1.59 -20.08 23.96
C ASP A 17 -1.89 -20.91 22.70
N SER A 18 -3.01 -21.64 22.69
CA SER A 18 -3.48 -22.39 21.52
C SER A 18 -3.88 -21.49 20.34
N LYS A 19 -4.43 -20.28 20.58
CA LYS A 19 -4.74 -19.32 19.51
C LYS A 19 -3.50 -18.58 18.99
N ILE A 20 -2.47 -18.45 19.81
CA ILE A 20 -1.17 -17.88 19.42
C ILE A 20 -0.37 -18.93 18.64
N ASP A 21 -0.39 -20.19 19.06
CA ASP A 21 0.25 -21.32 18.37
C ASP A 21 -0.46 -21.65 17.03
N GLU A 22 -1.79 -21.56 16.97
CA GLU A 22 -2.56 -21.73 15.71
C GLU A 22 -2.28 -20.64 14.67
N ASN A 23 -2.07 -19.37 15.08
CA ASN A 23 -1.73 -18.29 14.14
C ASN A 23 -0.24 -18.28 13.75
N ALA A 24 0.60 -19.00 14.50
CA ALA A 24 2.02 -19.20 14.23
C ALA A 24 2.29 -20.48 13.41
N ASP A 25 1.31 -21.38 13.22
CA ASP A 25 1.49 -22.56 12.36
C ASP A 25 1.72 -22.08 10.91
N PRO A 26 2.86 -22.43 10.28
CA PRO A 26 3.17 -22.03 8.91
C PRO A 26 2.06 -22.45 7.92
N LYS A 27 1.28 -23.48 8.22
CA LYS A 27 0.14 -23.89 7.38
C LYS A 27 -0.98 -22.86 7.32
N VAL A 28 -1.27 -22.19 8.44
CA VAL A 28 -2.31 -21.15 8.50
C VAL A 28 -1.88 -19.92 7.71
N GLN A 29 -0.61 -19.53 7.82
CA GLN A 29 -0.07 -18.41 7.04
C GLN A 29 -0.05 -18.70 5.53
N ILE A 30 0.30 -19.93 5.12
CA ILE A 30 0.24 -20.38 3.72
C ILE A 30 -1.20 -20.33 3.19
N GLN A 31 -2.18 -20.74 4.00
CA GLN A 31 -3.59 -20.67 3.62
C GLN A 31 -4.08 -19.22 3.47
N GLN A 32 -3.75 -18.34 4.42
CA GLN A 32 -4.07 -16.92 4.33
C GLN A 32 -3.44 -16.26 3.10
N ALA A 33 -2.18 -16.60 2.79
CA ALA A 33 -1.49 -16.11 1.60
C ALA A 33 -2.16 -16.59 0.30
N THR A 34 -2.59 -17.86 0.27
CA THR A 34 -3.35 -18.44 -0.86
C THR A 34 -4.64 -17.67 -1.10
N GLU A 35 -5.44 -17.47 -0.06
CA GLU A 35 -6.72 -16.75 -0.13
C GLU A 35 -6.52 -15.28 -0.53
N ALA A 36 -5.51 -14.61 0.01
CA ALA A 36 -5.17 -13.24 -0.34
C ALA A 36 -4.79 -13.10 -1.82
N ALA A 37 -3.94 -14.00 -2.33
CA ALA A 37 -3.53 -14.02 -3.73
C ALA A 37 -4.73 -14.27 -4.67
N GLN A 38 -5.58 -15.24 -4.35
CA GLN A 38 -6.80 -15.52 -5.11
C GLN A 38 -7.75 -14.33 -5.12
N LYS A 39 -7.97 -13.70 -3.96
CA LYS A 39 -8.83 -12.51 -3.83
C LYS A 39 -8.29 -11.34 -4.64
N GLN A 40 -6.98 -11.11 -4.62
CA GLN A 40 -6.36 -10.07 -5.45
C GLN A 40 -6.60 -10.33 -6.94
N HIS A 41 -6.38 -11.56 -7.40
CA HIS A 41 -6.64 -11.94 -8.79
C HIS A 41 -8.11 -11.74 -9.19
N GLN A 42 -9.04 -12.16 -8.32
CA GLN A 42 -10.47 -11.96 -8.54
C GLN A 42 -10.83 -10.47 -8.67
N GLN A 43 -10.26 -9.59 -7.84
CA GLN A 43 -10.47 -8.15 -7.93
C GLN A 43 -9.96 -7.57 -9.25
N ILE A 44 -8.77 -8.01 -9.70
CA ILE A 44 -8.20 -7.59 -11.00
C ILE A 44 -9.11 -8.05 -12.14
N MET A 45 -9.59 -9.29 -12.11
CA MET A 45 -10.53 -9.83 -13.10
C MET A 45 -11.86 -9.08 -13.13
N GLN A 46 -12.42 -8.75 -11.96
CA GLN A 46 -13.65 -7.97 -11.85
C GLN A 46 -13.46 -6.57 -12.46
N HIS A 47 -12.37 -5.87 -12.11
CA HIS A 47 -12.08 -4.56 -12.67
C HIS A 47 -11.87 -4.62 -14.19
N ALA A 48 -11.14 -5.63 -14.69
CA ALA A 48 -10.97 -5.84 -16.12
C ALA A 48 -12.30 -6.07 -16.83
N SER A 49 -13.20 -6.89 -16.25
CA SER A 49 -14.52 -7.13 -16.81
C SER A 49 -15.37 -5.86 -16.92
N GLN A 50 -15.29 -4.96 -15.94
CA GLN A 50 -16.00 -3.68 -15.94
C GLN A 50 -15.49 -2.76 -17.06
N ILE A 51 -14.17 -2.66 -17.23
CA ILE A 51 -13.56 -1.85 -18.30
C ILE A 51 -13.94 -2.40 -19.67
N ILE A 52 -13.80 -3.72 -19.87
CA ILE A 52 -14.16 -4.38 -21.12
C ILE A 52 -15.66 -4.19 -21.42
N GLY A 53 -16.51 -4.31 -20.39
CA GLY A 53 -17.94 -4.05 -20.51
C GLY A 53 -18.26 -2.63 -20.97
N GLN A 54 -17.58 -1.61 -20.41
CA GLN A 54 -17.73 -0.22 -20.85
C GLN A 54 -17.30 -0.02 -22.31
N GLN A 55 -16.16 -0.60 -22.72
CA GLN A 55 -15.73 -0.56 -24.13
C GLN A 55 -16.79 -1.17 -25.06
N LYS A 56 -17.36 -2.33 -24.70
CA LYS A 56 -18.41 -2.97 -25.50
C LYS A 56 -19.71 -2.17 -25.56
N GLN A 57 -20.07 -1.49 -24.48
CA GLN A 57 -21.22 -0.57 -24.48
C GLN A 57 -21.01 0.60 -25.45
N LEU A 58 -19.81 1.18 -25.49
CA LEU A 58 -19.46 2.24 -26.43
C LEU A 58 -19.48 1.74 -27.88
N GLU A 59 -18.98 0.53 -28.13
CA GLU A 59 -19.02 -0.12 -29.45
C GLU A 59 -20.46 -0.30 -29.94
N MET A 60 -21.37 -0.79 -29.09
CA MET A 60 -22.79 -0.89 -29.42
C MET A 60 -23.43 0.48 -29.68
N LYS A 61 -23.06 1.51 -28.90
CA LYS A 61 -23.56 2.87 -29.10
C LYS A 61 -23.09 3.44 -30.44
N LEU A 62 -21.83 3.23 -30.81
CA LEU A 62 -21.29 3.63 -32.11
C LEU A 62 -22.06 3.00 -33.26
N SER A 63 -22.31 1.68 -33.22
CA SER A 63 -23.07 0.98 -34.26
C SER A 63 -24.48 1.55 -34.44
N ARG A 64 -25.16 1.94 -33.34
CA ARG A 64 -26.47 2.60 -33.40
C ARG A 64 -26.36 3.99 -34.03
N LEU A 65 -25.41 4.81 -33.58
CA LEU A 65 -25.20 6.17 -34.12
C LEU A 65 -24.86 6.15 -35.62
N VAL A 66 -24.04 5.20 -36.08
CA VAL A 66 -23.76 5.02 -37.51
C VAL A 66 -25.04 4.69 -38.28
N THR A 67 -25.87 3.80 -37.74
CA THR A 67 -27.16 3.44 -38.36
C THR A 67 -28.10 4.64 -38.42
N ASP A 68 -28.17 5.44 -37.36
CA ASP A 68 -29.05 6.61 -37.29
C ASP A 68 -28.57 7.73 -38.23
N ARG A 69 -27.25 7.94 -38.33
CA ARG A 69 -26.64 8.83 -39.31
C ARG A 69 -27.05 8.42 -40.73
N ASP A 70 -26.92 7.15 -41.08
CA ASP A 70 -27.22 6.67 -42.43
C ASP A 70 -28.69 6.86 -42.78
N LYS A 71 -29.60 6.56 -41.84
CA LYS A 71 -31.04 6.82 -42.02
C LYS A 71 -31.35 8.30 -42.22
N LEU A 72 -30.81 9.18 -41.38
CA LEU A 72 -31.04 10.61 -41.48
C LEU A 72 -30.48 11.19 -42.79
N GLN A 73 -29.32 10.70 -43.23
CA GLN A 73 -28.74 11.08 -44.51
C GLN A 73 -29.63 10.66 -45.69
N ASP A 74 -30.16 9.43 -45.68
CA ASP A 74 -31.05 8.94 -46.72
C ASP A 74 -32.39 9.70 -46.72
N GLN A 75 -32.95 9.98 -45.54
CA GLN A 75 -34.17 10.79 -45.39
C GLN A 75 -33.97 12.23 -45.87
N ALA A 76 -32.85 12.86 -45.53
CA ALA A 76 -32.51 14.20 -46.00
C ALA A 76 -32.39 14.23 -47.54
N ARG A 77 -31.69 13.26 -48.13
CA ARG A 77 -31.57 13.13 -49.60
C ARG A 77 -32.93 12.94 -50.26
N GLN A 78 -33.79 12.09 -49.69
CA GLN A 78 -35.13 11.85 -50.22
C GLN A 78 -35.99 13.12 -50.15
N ALA A 79 -35.93 13.87 -49.05
CA ALA A 79 -36.65 15.14 -48.90
C ALA A 79 -36.19 16.16 -49.95
N ILE A 80 -34.88 16.28 -50.20
CA ILE A 80 -34.33 17.14 -51.26
C ILE A 80 -34.85 16.72 -52.64
N GLN A 81 -34.81 15.43 -52.96
CA GLN A 81 -35.33 14.92 -54.24
C GLN A 81 -36.82 15.21 -54.44
N LEU A 82 -37.61 15.12 -53.37
CA LEU A 82 -39.04 15.46 -53.41
C LEU A 82 -39.27 16.96 -53.55
N ALA A 83 -38.43 17.79 -52.92
CA ALA A 83 -38.46 19.24 -53.07
C ALA A 83 -38.17 19.65 -54.52
N ASP A 84 -37.10 19.10 -55.10
CA ASP A 84 -36.68 19.36 -56.48
C ASP A 84 -37.76 18.94 -57.48
N LYS A 85 -38.36 17.76 -57.28
CA LYS A 85 -39.46 17.28 -58.12
C LYS A 85 -40.68 18.20 -58.03
N SER A 86 -41.06 18.59 -56.82
CA SER A 86 -42.21 19.50 -56.61
C SER A 86 -41.96 20.88 -57.24
N ALA A 87 -40.72 21.37 -57.19
CA ALA A 87 -40.32 22.61 -57.85
C ALA A 87 -40.40 22.50 -59.37
N GLN A 88 -39.96 21.37 -59.95
CA GLN A 88 -40.06 21.09 -61.38
C GLN A 88 -41.53 20.97 -61.86
N ASP A 89 -42.39 20.41 -61.01
CA ASP A 89 -43.83 20.30 -61.26
C ASP A 89 -44.59 21.64 -61.07
N GLY A 90 -43.90 22.70 -60.64
CA GLY A 90 -44.46 24.05 -60.44
C GLY A 90 -45.18 24.27 -59.09
N ASP A 91 -45.13 23.29 -58.18
CA ASP A 91 -45.75 23.36 -56.86
C ASP A 91 -44.78 23.95 -55.82
N SER A 92 -44.65 25.28 -55.81
CA SER A 92 -43.67 25.97 -54.96
C SER A 92 -43.91 25.80 -53.45
N ILE A 93 -45.17 25.63 -53.03
CA ILE A 93 -45.50 25.45 -51.60
C ILE A 93 -45.00 24.09 -51.13
N LYS A 94 -45.31 23.01 -51.87
CA LYS A 94 -44.80 21.68 -51.51
C LYS A 94 -43.28 21.60 -51.59
N ALA A 95 -42.66 22.25 -52.58
CA ALA A 95 -41.20 22.31 -52.65
C ALA A 95 -40.60 22.94 -51.39
N GLN A 96 -41.19 24.03 -50.89
CA GLN A 96 -40.75 24.68 -49.66
C GLN A 96 -40.96 23.80 -48.42
N GLU A 97 -42.09 23.08 -48.31
CA GLU A 97 -42.34 22.15 -47.20
C GLU A 97 -41.30 21.01 -47.14
N PHE A 98 -40.96 20.42 -48.30
CA PHE A 98 -39.92 19.39 -48.37
C PHE A 98 -38.52 19.93 -48.09
N ASN A 99 -38.20 21.16 -48.52
CA ASN A 99 -36.96 21.83 -48.17
C ASN A 99 -36.84 22.03 -46.65
N ASN A 100 -37.89 22.55 -45.99
CA ASN A 100 -37.90 22.68 -44.53
C ASN A 100 -37.71 21.32 -43.84
N THR A 101 -38.31 20.26 -44.39
CA THR A 101 -38.14 18.89 -43.87
C THR A 101 -36.69 18.41 -44.03
N ALA A 102 -36.05 18.69 -45.17
CA ALA A 102 -34.65 18.36 -45.41
C ALA A 102 -33.72 19.11 -44.43
N GLU A 103 -33.99 20.39 -44.16
CA GLU A 103 -33.24 21.17 -43.17
C GLU A 103 -33.35 20.57 -41.76
N VAL A 104 -34.55 20.11 -41.37
CA VAL A 104 -34.75 19.42 -40.10
C VAL A 104 -33.93 18.12 -40.03
N PHE A 105 -33.96 17.28 -41.07
CA PHE A 105 -33.13 16.07 -41.08
C PHE A 105 -31.63 16.38 -41.08
N ALA A 106 -31.19 17.41 -41.80
CA ALA A 106 -29.80 17.85 -41.80
C ALA A 106 -29.34 18.33 -40.42
N SER A 107 -30.19 19.08 -39.70
CA SER A 107 -29.87 19.52 -38.33
C SER A 107 -29.72 18.34 -37.36
N GLN A 108 -30.57 17.31 -37.50
CA GLN A 108 -30.48 16.08 -36.72
C GLN A 108 -29.24 15.26 -37.09
N LEU A 109 -28.92 15.19 -38.39
CA LEU A 109 -27.73 14.50 -38.89
C LEU A 109 -26.46 15.08 -38.26
N VAL A 110 -26.31 16.41 -38.26
CA VAL A 110 -25.17 17.09 -37.63
C VAL A 110 -25.07 16.75 -36.14
N ALA A 111 -26.19 16.72 -35.42
CA ALA A 111 -26.20 16.34 -34.00
C ALA A 111 -25.73 14.89 -33.78
N VAL A 112 -26.17 13.95 -34.63
CA VAL A 112 -25.72 12.55 -34.56
C VAL A 112 -24.24 12.40 -34.92
N GLU A 113 -23.76 13.15 -35.92
CA GLU A 113 -22.35 13.15 -36.31
C GLU A 113 -21.43 13.65 -35.19
N GLN A 114 -21.82 14.72 -34.49
CA GLN A 114 -21.09 15.20 -33.31
C GLN A 114 -21.06 14.15 -32.19
N GLN A 115 -22.18 13.47 -31.93
CA GLN A 115 -22.24 12.39 -30.95
C GLN A 115 -21.37 11.19 -31.36
N LEU A 116 -21.31 10.89 -32.66
CA LEU A 116 -20.48 9.83 -33.21
C LEU A 116 -19.00 10.15 -33.00
N GLU A 117 -18.56 11.37 -33.32
CA GLU A 117 -17.19 11.84 -33.09
C GLU A 117 -16.81 11.72 -31.59
N GLN A 118 -17.65 12.28 -30.70
CA GLN A 118 -17.41 12.21 -29.26
C GLN A 118 -17.36 10.77 -28.74
N THR A 119 -18.30 9.92 -29.19
CA THR A 119 -18.35 8.51 -28.76
C THR A 119 -17.16 7.73 -29.33
N THR A 120 -16.65 8.09 -30.50
CA THR A 120 -15.47 7.47 -31.12
C THR A 120 -14.22 7.76 -30.29
N ALA A 121 -14.03 9.01 -29.87
CA ALA A 121 -12.92 9.38 -28.99
C ALA A 121 -12.96 8.60 -27.67
N LEU A 122 -14.14 8.52 -27.03
CA LEU A 122 -14.33 7.73 -25.80
C LEU A 122 -14.07 6.24 -26.02
N HIS A 123 -14.52 5.68 -27.16
CA HIS A 123 -14.28 4.28 -27.51
C HIS A 123 -12.79 3.98 -27.68
N GLN A 124 -12.05 4.84 -28.38
CA GLN A 124 -10.60 4.67 -28.55
C GLN A 124 -9.87 4.69 -27.19
N GLN A 125 -10.24 5.60 -26.30
CA GLN A 125 -9.70 5.63 -24.94
C GLN A 125 -10.05 4.34 -24.17
N ALA A 126 -11.30 3.89 -24.25
CA ALA A 126 -11.76 2.67 -23.60
C ALA A 126 -11.09 1.41 -24.19
N GLU A 127 -10.76 1.39 -25.48
CA GLU A 127 -10.04 0.30 -26.13
C GLU A 127 -8.62 0.14 -25.57
N VAL A 128 -7.89 1.24 -25.40
CA VAL A 128 -6.56 1.21 -24.76
C VAL A 128 -6.67 0.72 -23.32
N ALA A 129 -7.61 1.27 -22.54
CA ALA A 129 -7.84 0.83 -21.17
C ALA A 129 -8.22 -0.66 -21.07
N ALA A 130 -9.03 -1.16 -22.02
CA ALA A 130 -9.40 -2.57 -22.08
C ALA A 130 -8.19 -3.46 -22.41
N LYS A 131 -7.33 -3.06 -23.36
CA LYS A 131 -6.09 -3.78 -23.68
C LYS A 131 -5.17 -3.86 -22.47
N ASP A 132 -4.98 -2.75 -21.76
CA ASP A 132 -4.18 -2.71 -20.53
C ASP A 132 -4.78 -3.58 -19.42
N ALA A 133 -6.10 -3.56 -19.26
CA ALA A 133 -6.78 -4.38 -18.27
C ALA A 133 -6.64 -5.89 -18.56
N VAL A 134 -6.73 -6.28 -19.84
CA VAL A 134 -6.48 -7.66 -20.27
C VAL A 134 -5.02 -8.06 -20.01
N ALA A 135 -4.06 -7.20 -20.32
CA ALA A 135 -2.65 -7.46 -20.05
C ALA A 135 -2.38 -7.67 -18.55
N LYS A 136 -2.90 -6.78 -17.70
CA LYS A 136 -2.78 -6.88 -16.22
C LYS A 136 -3.48 -8.12 -15.66
N SER A 137 -4.63 -8.48 -16.21
CA SER A 137 -5.34 -9.71 -15.85
C SER A 137 -4.49 -10.95 -16.14
N LYS A 138 -3.89 -11.02 -17.32
CA LYS A 138 -2.98 -12.12 -17.70
C LYS A 138 -1.72 -12.17 -16.86
N GLU A 139 -1.12 -11.01 -16.57
CA GLU A 139 0.03 -10.92 -15.66
C GLU A 139 -0.34 -11.41 -14.25
N SER A 140 -1.50 -11.02 -13.73
CA SER A 140 -2.00 -11.48 -12.44
C SER A 140 -2.24 -12.99 -12.42
N GLU A 141 -2.75 -13.57 -13.51
CA GLU A 141 -2.92 -15.02 -13.64
C GLU A 141 -1.57 -15.75 -13.56
N MET A 142 -0.56 -15.27 -14.30
CA MET A 142 0.79 -15.85 -14.26
C MET A 142 1.40 -15.73 -12.86
N ARG A 143 1.29 -14.56 -12.23
CA ARG A 143 1.77 -14.33 -10.86
C ARG A 143 1.05 -15.23 -9.85
N LEU A 144 -0.27 -15.39 -9.98
CA LEU A 144 -1.04 -16.29 -9.13
C LEU A 144 -0.53 -17.72 -9.26
N LYS A 145 -0.33 -18.20 -10.48
CA LYS A 145 0.20 -19.55 -10.74
C LYS A 145 1.57 -19.76 -10.12
N GLU A 146 2.47 -18.79 -10.27
CA GLU A 146 3.81 -18.81 -9.67
C GLU A 146 3.73 -18.87 -8.14
N GLN A 147 2.92 -17.99 -7.54
CA GLN A 147 2.69 -17.97 -6.09
C GLN A 147 2.12 -19.30 -5.58
N MET A 148 1.17 -19.90 -6.30
CA MET A 148 0.59 -21.20 -5.93
C MET A 148 1.67 -22.30 -5.93
N SER A 149 2.56 -22.31 -6.93
CA SER A 149 3.64 -23.30 -6.97
C SER A 149 4.63 -23.16 -5.80
N GLN A 150 4.93 -21.92 -5.39
CA GLN A 150 5.79 -21.63 -4.24
C GLN A 150 5.10 -22.03 -2.92
N ILE A 151 3.80 -21.73 -2.79
CA ILE A 151 2.95 -22.11 -1.66
C ILE A 151 2.92 -23.64 -1.52
N ASP A 152 2.76 -24.38 -2.62
CA ASP A 152 2.75 -25.85 -2.61
C ASP A 152 4.10 -26.42 -2.14
N ALA A 153 5.21 -25.85 -2.61
CA ALA A 153 6.55 -26.22 -2.16
C ALA A 153 6.76 -25.97 -0.66
N LEU A 154 6.37 -24.78 -0.17
CA LEU A 154 6.44 -24.42 1.25
C LEU A 154 5.55 -25.33 2.10
N ARG A 155 4.37 -25.69 1.62
CA ARG A 155 3.46 -26.60 2.31
C ARG A 155 4.07 -27.99 2.46
N SER A 156 4.68 -28.52 1.40
CA SER A 156 5.41 -29.80 1.45
C SER A 156 6.57 -29.76 2.45
N GLN A 157 7.35 -28.67 2.48
CA GLN A 157 8.43 -28.50 3.46
C GLN A 157 7.92 -28.42 4.90
N ALA A 158 6.85 -27.66 5.14
CA ALA A 158 6.21 -27.56 6.45
C ALA A 158 5.67 -28.93 6.92
N ASP A 159 5.10 -29.73 6.00
CA ASP A 159 4.65 -31.10 6.29
C ASP A 159 5.81 -32.02 6.70
N GLN A 160 6.94 -31.93 5.98
CA GLN A 160 8.15 -32.69 6.31
C GLN A 160 8.72 -32.30 7.68
N ALA A 161 8.81 -31.00 7.96
CA ALA A 161 9.30 -30.48 9.24
C ALA A 161 8.39 -30.91 10.40
N LYS A 162 7.07 -30.79 10.24
CA LYS A 162 6.08 -31.22 11.26
C LYS A 162 6.15 -32.72 11.53
N MET A 163 6.42 -33.53 10.50
CA MET A 163 6.61 -34.97 10.68
C MET A 163 7.88 -35.28 11.48
N GLN A 164 9.00 -34.60 11.20
CA GLN A 164 10.23 -34.71 11.98
C GLN A 164 10.05 -34.27 13.43
N GLU A 165 9.34 -33.16 13.65
CA GLU A 165 8.98 -32.67 14.98
C GLU A 165 8.11 -33.68 15.74
N THR A 166 7.12 -34.27 15.08
CA THR A 166 6.23 -35.28 15.67
C THR A 166 7.00 -36.56 16.03
N VAL A 167 7.91 -37.02 15.17
CA VAL A 167 8.79 -38.17 15.43
C VAL A 167 9.71 -37.88 16.61
N THR A 168 10.32 -36.69 16.67
CA THR A 168 11.20 -36.28 17.77
C THR A 168 10.42 -36.17 19.08
N LYS A 169 9.26 -35.50 19.09
CA LYS A 169 8.35 -35.44 20.25
C LYS A 169 7.93 -36.83 20.73
N SER A 170 7.67 -37.76 19.80
CA SER A 170 7.35 -39.14 20.13
C SER A 170 8.54 -39.86 20.76
N MET A 171 9.76 -39.67 20.27
CA MET A 171 10.98 -40.22 20.86
C MET A 171 11.32 -39.59 22.22
N ASP A 172 11.15 -38.29 22.38
CA ASP A 172 11.32 -37.59 23.65
C ASP A 172 10.31 -38.07 24.70
N SER A 173 9.04 -38.26 24.31
CA SER A 173 8.04 -38.84 25.21
C SER A 173 8.39 -40.28 25.58
N LEU A 174 8.85 -41.12 24.63
CA LEU A 174 9.34 -42.47 24.94
C LEU A 174 10.57 -42.46 25.85
N ASN A 175 11.52 -41.54 25.68
CA ASN A 175 12.71 -41.41 26.53
C ASN A 175 12.33 -40.91 27.94
N GLN A 176 11.33 -40.05 28.05
CA GLN A 176 10.76 -39.60 29.32
C GLN A 176 10.04 -40.74 30.07
N PHE A 177 9.43 -41.70 29.35
CA PHE A 177 8.87 -42.92 29.95
C PHE A 177 9.92 -44.02 30.20
N GLY A 178 10.94 -44.14 29.34
CA GLY A 178 12.02 -45.13 29.48
C GLY A 178 13.06 -44.79 30.55
N THR A 179 13.14 -43.52 30.95
CA THR A 179 13.94 -43.06 32.11
C THR A 179 13.15 -43.04 33.42
N GLN A 180 11.87 -43.45 33.41
CA GLN A 180 11.06 -43.72 34.60
C GLN A 180 11.23 -45.16 35.10
N ASP A 181 12.47 -45.63 35.23
CA ASP A 181 12.82 -46.69 36.19
C ASP A 181 13.98 -46.24 37.11
N SER A 182 13.95 -44.97 37.48
CA SER A 182 14.71 -44.41 38.60
C SER A 182 13.87 -43.38 39.37
N SER A 183 12.56 -43.64 39.48
CA SER A 183 11.62 -42.89 40.31
C SER A 183 11.73 -43.28 41.78
N VAL A 184 12.96 -43.27 42.30
CA VAL A 184 13.24 -43.19 43.72
C VAL A 184 14.22 -42.03 43.87
N PRO A 185 13.75 -40.83 44.28
CA PRO A 185 14.67 -39.77 44.68
C PRO A 185 15.63 -40.35 45.72
N THR A 186 16.93 -40.40 45.41
CA THR A 186 17.92 -40.76 46.42
C THR A 186 17.86 -39.71 47.52
N LEU A 187 18.12 -40.12 48.77
CA LEU A 187 18.09 -39.18 49.91
C LEU A 187 19.01 -37.97 49.69
N ASP A 188 20.06 -38.13 48.90
CA ASP A 188 20.95 -37.04 48.49
C ASP A 188 20.28 -36.03 47.56
N ALA A 189 19.49 -36.46 46.57
CA ALA A 189 18.75 -35.53 45.70
C ALA A 189 17.68 -34.72 46.46
N VAL A 190 17.10 -35.32 47.51
CA VAL A 190 16.19 -34.62 48.43
C VAL A 190 16.96 -33.66 49.33
N ARG A 191 18.11 -34.06 49.86
CA ARG A 191 19.01 -33.20 50.63
C ARG A 191 19.45 -31.98 49.80
N ASP A 192 19.93 -32.19 48.58
CA ASP A 192 20.34 -31.10 47.68
C ASP A 192 19.19 -30.15 47.37
N LYS A 193 17.96 -30.66 47.20
CA LYS A 193 16.78 -29.81 46.98
C LYS A 193 16.39 -29.01 48.22
N ILE A 194 16.55 -29.58 49.42
CA ILE A 194 16.32 -28.88 50.69
C ILE A 194 17.40 -27.82 50.90
N GLU A 195 18.67 -28.14 50.68
CA GLU A 195 19.80 -27.21 50.79
C GLU A 195 19.67 -26.08 49.77
N ARG A 196 19.27 -26.38 48.52
CA ARG A 196 19.01 -25.36 47.50
C ARG A 196 17.84 -24.47 47.88
N ARG A 197 16.73 -25.02 48.38
CA ARG A 197 15.61 -24.20 48.88
C ARG A 197 15.96 -23.37 50.10
N TYR A 198 16.84 -23.88 50.97
CA TYR A 198 17.33 -23.16 52.14
C TYR A 198 18.26 -22.02 51.72
N ALA A 199 19.17 -22.26 50.78
CA ALA A 199 20.05 -21.25 50.18
C ALA A 199 19.27 -20.21 49.38
N ASP A 200 18.26 -20.61 48.59
CA ASP A 200 17.37 -19.69 47.88
C ASP A 200 16.55 -18.83 48.86
N ALA A 201 16.12 -19.38 49.99
CA ALA A 201 15.41 -18.64 51.03
C ALA A 201 16.32 -17.67 51.80
N LEU A 202 17.55 -18.06 52.13
CA LEU A 202 18.55 -17.17 52.74
C LEU A 202 18.97 -16.07 51.77
N GLY A 203 19.23 -16.43 50.51
CA GLY A 203 19.57 -15.49 49.44
C GLY A 203 18.43 -14.53 49.13
N ALA A 204 17.18 -14.98 49.14
CA ALA A 204 16.02 -14.09 49.01
C ALA A 204 15.87 -13.12 50.20
N GLN A 205 16.31 -13.50 51.40
CA GLN A 205 16.30 -12.65 52.59
C GLN A 205 17.43 -11.60 52.57
N GLU A 206 18.60 -11.95 52.03
CA GLU A 206 19.68 -10.99 51.74
C GLU A 206 19.31 -10.06 50.59
N LEU A 207 18.64 -10.55 49.53
CA LEU A 207 18.20 -9.74 48.40
C LEU A 207 17.10 -8.74 48.81
N THR A 208 16.20 -9.10 49.72
CA THR A 208 15.14 -8.19 50.21
C THR A 208 15.65 -7.17 51.22
N GLN A 209 16.73 -7.45 51.97
CA GLN A 209 17.39 -6.44 52.80
C GLN A 209 18.26 -5.48 51.97
N SER A 210 18.97 -5.95 50.94
CA SER A 210 19.80 -5.09 50.07
C SER A 210 18.95 -4.27 49.10
N THR A 211 17.93 -4.84 48.44
CA THR A 211 17.10 -4.11 47.47
C THR A 211 16.13 -3.10 48.07
N VAL A 212 15.85 -3.10 49.38
CA VAL A 212 15.03 -2.07 50.02
C VAL A 212 15.89 -0.92 50.55
N SER A 213 17.09 -1.19 51.09
CA SER A 213 18.03 -0.13 51.50
C SER A 213 18.70 0.56 50.32
N ASP A 214 19.18 -0.19 49.32
CA ASP A 214 19.91 0.38 48.18
C ASP A 214 18.96 1.13 47.23
N ARG A 215 17.72 0.64 47.06
CA ARG A 215 16.72 1.29 46.21
C ARG A 215 16.06 2.51 46.87
N MET A 216 16.06 2.61 48.21
CA MET A 216 15.69 3.85 48.91
C MET A 216 16.83 4.89 48.86
N ALA A 217 18.08 4.47 49.00
CA ALA A 217 19.23 5.38 48.89
C ALA A 217 19.42 5.92 47.46
N GLU A 218 19.22 5.09 46.43
CA GLU A 218 19.40 5.48 45.02
C GLU A 218 18.25 6.33 44.46
N ILE A 219 17.01 6.10 44.92
CA ILE A 219 15.84 6.91 44.50
C ILE A 219 15.86 8.30 45.15
N GLN A 220 16.41 8.46 46.35
CA GLN A 220 16.53 9.77 46.99
C GLN A 220 17.62 10.65 46.35
N GLN A 221 18.67 10.05 45.79
CA GLN A 221 19.86 10.79 45.32
C GLN A 221 19.89 11.04 43.80
N SER A 222 19.12 10.30 42.99
CA SER A 222 19.12 10.46 41.51
C SER A 222 17.86 11.14 40.94
N GLY A 223 16.74 11.16 41.67
CA GLY A 223 15.45 11.65 41.15
C GLY A 223 15.18 13.14 41.32
N SER A 224 15.82 13.81 42.29
CA SER A 224 15.57 15.23 42.61
C SER A 224 16.45 16.19 41.82
N ASP A 225 17.73 15.86 41.61
CA ASP A 225 18.70 16.82 41.04
C ASP A 225 18.47 17.04 39.54
N LEU A 226 18.19 15.99 38.76
CA LEU A 226 17.90 16.11 37.33
C LEU A 226 16.61 16.91 37.05
N ARG A 227 15.54 16.65 37.82
CA ARG A 227 14.27 17.36 37.67
C ARG A 227 14.36 18.80 38.16
N ALA A 228 15.14 19.08 39.21
CA ALA A 228 15.40 20.43 39.67
C ALA A 228 16.18 21.23 38.63
N THR A 229 17.24 20.68 38.02
CA THR A 229 18.01 21.37 36.97
C THR A 229 17.22 21.61 35.70
N ALA A 230 16.40 20.64 35.27
CA ALA A 230 15.55 20.78 34.09
C ALA A 230 14.48 21.87 34.30
N ARG A 231 13.85 21.91 35.48
CA ARG A 231 12.81 22.91 35.79
C ARG A 231 13.38 24.31 36.01
N LEU A 232 14.60 24.43 36.55
CA LEU A 232 15.31 25.70 36.66
C LEU A 232 15.72 26.26 35.29
N ALA A 233 16.10 25.41 34.34
CA ALA A 233 16.41 25.83 32.97
C ALA A 233 15.16 26.35 32.23
N GLU A 234 14.03 25.67 32.40
CA GLU A 234 12.74 26.04 31.82
C GLU A 234 12.21 27.36 32.39
N LEU A 235 12.25 27.54 33.72
CA LEU A 235 11.87 28.79 34.37
C LEU A 235 12.79 29.96 33.98
N ARG A 236 14.07 29.69 33.70
CA ARG A 236 15.02 30.72 33.25
C ARG A 236 14.77 31.11 31.79
N ALA A 237 14.34 30.17 30.94
CA ALA A 237 13.91 30.44 29.57
C ALA A 237 12.60 31.24 29.53
N GLU A 238 11.65 30.94 30.42
CA GLU A 238 10.37 31.66 30.51
C GLU A 238 10.54 33.07 31.10
N ALA A 239 11.48 33.27 32.02
CA ALA A 239 11.74 34.58 32.64
C ALA A 239 12.42 35.60 31.71
N LEU A 240 13.06 35.17 30.61
CA LEU A 240 13.76 36.06 29.68
C LEU A 240 12.89 36.60 28.52
N GLY A 241 11.60 36.25 28.45
CA GLY A 241 10.63 36.86 27.52
C GLY A 241 10.76 36.35 26.08
N GLY A 242 9.72 35.67 25.58
CA GLY A 242 9.74 34.96 24.30
C GLY A 242 9.95 35.83 23.05
N GLY A 243 10.49 35.20 21.99
CA GLY A 243 10.51 35.77 20.65
C GLY A 243 11.46 35.06 19.68
N ALA A 244 10.88 34.43 18.65
CA ALA A 244 11.36 34.30 17.27
C ALA A 244 12.76 33.69 16.93
N SER A 245 12.68 32.68 16.04
CA SER A 245 13.49 32.48 14.82
C SER A 245 14.95 32.00 14.87
N ALA A 246 15.20 31.00 14.01
CA ALA A 246 16.40 30.68 13.22
C ALA A 246 17.74 30.31 13.94
N ALA A 247 18.27 29.15 13.55
CA ALA A 247 19.64 28.64 13.81
C ALA A 247 20.73 29.45 13.06
N PRO A 248 22.05 29.09 13.01
CA PRO A 248 22.92 28.13 13.74
C PRO A 248 24.35 28.66 14.12
N LYS A 249 25.19 27.76 14.68
CA LYS A 249 26.70 27.66 14.68
C LYS A 249 27.62 28.62 15.49
N ALA A 250 28.68 27.99 16.06
CA ALA A 250 30.04 28.46 16.45
C ALA A 250 30.35 28.20 17.95
N GLN A 251 31.51 27.73 18.45
CA GLN A 251 32.82 27.29 17.94
C GLN A 251 33.69 26.87 19.16
N LEU A 252 34.78 26.10 18.93
CA LEU A 252 36.06 25.96 19.69
C LEU A 252 36.17 24.83 20.75
N GLU A 253 37.28 24.10 20.93
CA GLU A 253 38.41 23.61 20.11
C GLU A 253 39.38 22.81 21.03
N ALA A 254 40.26 22.00 20.41
CA ALA A 254 41.43 21.23 20.92
C ALA A 254 41.16 19.82 21.50
N GLY A 255 41.69 18.71 20.94
CA GLY A 255 42.56 18.56 19.77
C GLY A 255 42.88 17.10 19.40
N VAL A 256 43.38 16.96 18.14
CA VAL A 256 44.33 15.98 17.54
C VAL A 256 43.97 14.47 17.58
N GLU A 257 44.05 13.64 16.53
CA GLU A 257 44.84 13.55 15.27
C GLU A 257 43.99 12.83 14.19
N ASP A 258 43.85 13.45 13.00
CA ASP A 258 44.45 13.10 11.70
C ASP A 258 43.81 11.96 10.89
N ALA A 259 43.19 12.36 9.78
CA ALA A 259 43.42 11.80 8.44
C ALA A 259 42.87 12.78 7.39
N GLU A 260 43.78 13.45 6.68
CA GLU A 260 43.63 14.25 5.45
C GLU A 260 42.78 13.51 4.39
N GLU A 261 42.06 14.15 3.47
CA GLU A 261 42.57 14.96 2.35
C GLU A 261 41.32 15.53 1.61
N LEU A 262 40.99 16.83 1.67
CA LEU A 262 41.46 17.98 0.85
C LEU A 262 41.28 17.73 -0.66
N ILE A 263 40.35 18.38 -1.37
CA ILE A 263 40.43 19.71 -2.04
C ILE A 263 39.28 19.68 -3.08
N ASP A 264 38.55 20.72 -3.48
CA ASP A 264 38.35 22.11 -3.09
C ASP A 264 37.15 22.58 -3.94
N GLU A 265 36.36 23.47 -3.36
CA GLU A 265 35.12 24.04 -3.85
C GLU A 265 35.48 25.36 -4.62
N PRO A 266 34.62 26.39 -4.73
CA PRO A 266 33.32 26.43 -5.37
C PRO A 266 33.18 27.62 -6.34
N SER A 267 32.06 27.62 -7.07
CA SER A 267 31.41 28.78 -7.68
C SER A 267 30.25 29.18 -6.75
N ALA A 268 29.79 30.40 -6.57
CA ALA A 268 29.98 31.72 -7.16
C ALA A 268 29.33 32.72 -6.19
N ASP A 269 29.60 34.02 -6.31
CA ASP A 269 28.78 35.04 -5.66
C ASP A 269 28.04 35.93 -6.66
N SER A 270 26.75 35.99 -6.39
CA SER A 270 25.69 36.98 -6.57
C SER A 270 25.89 38.25 -7.41
N GLU A 271 24.83 38.48 -8.19
CA GLU A 271 24.03 39.71 -8.33
C GLU A 271 24.73 41.07 -8.51
N THR A 272 24.21 41.88 -9.45
CA THR A 272 23.56 43.18 -9.16
C THR A 272 23.29 43.96 -10.46
N THR A 273 21.99 44.06 -10.80
CA THR A 273 21.27 45.31 -11.13
C THR A 273 21.50 46.08 -12.44
N THR A 274 20.36 46.59 -12.93
CA THR A 274 20.10 47.83 -13.71
C THR A 274 20.17 47.84 -15.25
N LYS A 275 18.97 47.79 -15.85
CA LYS A 275 18.27 48.86 -16.59
C LYS A 275 18.87 49.42 -17.91
N ALA A 276 18.10 49.21 -18.99
CA ALA A 276 17.87 50.03 -20.20
C ALA A 276 19.11 50.38 -21.08
N ASP A 277 19.07 50.47 -22.40
CA ASP A 277 18.05 50.91 -23.36
C ASP A 277 18.51 50.57 -24.79
N ALA A 278 17.54 50.50 -25.71
CA ALA A 278 17.57 50.82 -27.15
C ALA A 278 18.59 50.25 -28.16
N ALA A 279 17.99 49.70 -29.25
CA ALA A 279 18.28 49.96 -30.67
C ALA A 279 19.54 49.31 -31.32
N GLU A 280 19.56 48.88 -32.58
CA GLU A 280 18.58 48.70 -33.66
C GLU A 280 19.38 48.14 -34.86
N SER A 281 18.76 47.24 -35.65
CA SER A 281 19.07 46.92 -37.07
C SER A 281 20.41 46.22 -37.38
N ASP A 282 20.57 45.44 -38.45
CA ASP A 282 19.81 45.35 -39.69
C ASP A 282 20.16 44.05 -40.46
N THR A 283 19.20 43.62 -41.30
CA THR A 283 19.28 42.94 -42.63
C THR A 283 20.33 41.87 -42.94
N ALA A 284 20.15 40.89 -43.84
CA ALA A 284 19.07 40.32 -44.64
C ALA A 284 19.68 39.05 -45.30
N GLU A 285 18.87 38.17 -45.88
CA GLU A 285 19.00 37.73 -47.29
C GLU A 285 18.38 36.34 -47.55
N THR A 286 17.72 36.31 -48.69
CA THR A 286 16.87 35.33 -49.37
C THR A 286 17.46 33.97 -49.70
N GLY A 287 16.58 32.98 -49.94
CA GLY A 287 16.92 31.76 -50.66
C GLY A 287 15.71 30.92 -51.05
N LYS A 288 15.11 31.25 -52.21
CA LYS A 288 14.11 30.46 -52.92
C LYS A 288 14.82 29.71 -54.05
N ALA A 289 14.58 28.40 -54.18
CA ALA A 289 14.70 27.63 -55.41
C ALA A 289 13.81 26.39 -55.28
#